data_AF-A0A3Q2TX30-F1
#
_entry.id   AF-A0A3Q2TX30-F1
#
_cell.length_a   1.000
_cell.length_b   1.000
_cell.length_c   1.000
_cell.angle_alpha   90.00
_cell.angle_beta   90.00
_cell.angle_gamma   90.00
#
_symmetry.space_group_name_H-M   'P 1'
#
loop_
_entity.id
_entity.type
_entity.pdbx_description
1 polymer ?
#
loop_
_entity_poly.entity_id
_entity_poly.type
_entity_poly.pdbx_seq_one_letter_code
_entity_poly.pdbx_strand_id
1 'polypeptide(L)'
;MAEQGYQMDSVKFSCSICFDLLKTPVTIPCGHNYCMNCIGSFWDDKDRKLSHSCPQCRQTFTPRPVLMKNTMLAELVEDLEKTGLQAAPADLCYAEPEDVACDVCKGRKMKAVKSCLFCLVSYCESHLQPHHDVPGLQKHKLVNPSKNLHENICSHHDEVMKIFCRTDQQCICYLCTMDEHKGHETVPAAAERAEKQKELQVRRQQIQQRIQDQEKDVKLLQQEVEAINTSFTQPPHAGVKPFFSKASADLVKLKLNRSQVQVVKMCSSVS
;
A
#
# COMPACT_ATOMS: atom_id res chain seq x y z
N MET A 1 4.51 -42.62 -4.82
CA MET A 1 3.35 -42.65 -3.90
C MET A 1 2.99 -41.21 -3.63
N ALA A 2 1.73 -40.83 -3.88
CA ALA A 2 1.27 -39.45 -3.78
C ALA A 2 1.00 -39.11 -2.31
N GLU A 3 1.73 -38.15 -1.75
CA GLU A 3 1.35 -37.52 -0.49
C GLU A 3 0.28 -36.46 -0.80
N GLN A 4 -0.98 -36.82 -0.52
CA GLN A 4 -2.07 -35.87 -0.50
C GLN A 4 -1.78 -34.84 0.60
N GLY A 5 -1.43 -33.61 0.20
CA GLY A 5 -1.42 -32.47 1.10
C GLY A 5 -2.81 -32.27 1.68
N TYR A 6 -3.01 -32.72 2.92
CA TYR A 6 -4.24 -32.47 3.66
C TYR A 6 -4.24 -31.00 4.06
N GLN A 7 -5.02 -30.18 3.37
CA GLN A 7 -5.33 -28.83 3.82
C GLN A 7 -6.07 -28.96 5.17
N MET A 8 -5.35 -28.73 6.27
CA MET A 8 -5.88 -28.86 7.61
C MET A 8 -6.85 -27.69 7.83
N ASP A 9 -8.14 -28.00 7.75
CA ASP A 9 -9.25 -27.06 7.77
C ASP A 9 -9.31 -26.32 9.13
N SER A 10 -8.82 -25.07 9.16
CA SER A 10 -8.67 -24.21 10.34
C SER A 10 -9.96 -24.10 11.20
N VAL A 11 -11.12 -24.28 10.57
CA VAL A 11 -12.44 -24.27 11.21
C VAL A 11 -12.59 -25.36 12.28
N LYS A 12 -11.88 -26.50 12.15
CA LYS A 12 -12.01 -27.67 13.04
C LYS A 12 -11.43 -27.47 14.45
N PHE A 13 -10.62 -26.45 14.66
CA PHE A 13 -9.94 -26.19 15.94
C PHE A 13 -10.42 -24.91 16.64
N SER A 14 -11.58 -24.39 16.24
CA SER A 14 -12.18 -23.18 16.81
C SER A 14 -13.10 -23.49 18.00
N CYS A 15 -13.09 -22.62 19.01
CA CYS A 15 -14.01 -22.68 20.13
C CYS A 15 -15.34 -22.03 19.75
N SER A 16 -16.46 -22.74 19.89
CA SER A 16 -17.78 -22.18 19.53
C SER A 16 -18.35 -21.14 20.51
N ILE A 17 -17.62 -20.80 21.58
CA ILE A 17 -18.03 -19.76 22.55
C ILE A 17 -17.33 -18.43 22.24
N CYS A 18 -16.01 -18.44 22.08
CA CYS A 18 -15.24 -17.23 21.79
C CYS A 18 -14.90 -17.05 20.31
N PHE A 19 -15.20 -18.05 19.48
CA PHE A 19 -14.92 -18.09 18.03
C PHE A 19 -13.42 -17.96 17.65
N ASP A 20 -12.53 -18.10 18.62
CA ASP A 20 -11.08 -18.14 18.42
C ASP A 20 -10.56 -19.59 18.40
N LEU A 21 -9.31 -19.78 17.96
CA LEU A 21 -8.57 -21.04 18.12
C LEU A 21 -8.56 -21.49 19.59
N LEU A 22 -8.70 -22.79 19.82
CA LEU A 22 -8.84 -23.36 21.17
C LEU A 22 -7.63 -23.06 22.07
N LYS A 23 -7.84 -22.26 23.12
CA LYS A 23 -6.85 -21.99 24.18
C LYS A 23 -7.07 -22.93 25.34
N THR A 24 -6.07 -23.76 25.65
CA THR A 24 -6.20 -24.84 26.65
C THR A 24 -7.46 -25.68 26.36
N PRO A 25 -7.50 -26.39 25.21
CA PRO A 25 -8.68 -27.14 24.78
C PRO A 25 -9.10 -28.15 25.84
N VAL A 26 -10.41 -28.28 26.02
CA VAL A 26 -11.05 -29.33 26.81
C VAL A 26 -12.12 -30.00 25.99
N THR A 27 -12.23 -31.31 26.14
CA THR A 27 -13.28 -32.11 25.51
C THR A 27 -14.27 -32.52 26.59
N ILE A 28 -15.52 -32.08 26.47
CA ILE A 28 -16.58 -32.47 27.42
C ILE A 28 -17.20 -33.82 26.99
N PRO A 29 -17.95 -34.54 27.84
CA PRO A 29 -18.34 -35.93 27.57
C PRO A 29 -19.14 -36.18 26.29
N CYS A 30 -19.80 -35.17 25.73
CA CYS A 30 -20.46 -35.28 24.41
C CYS A 30 -19.49 -35.16 23.21
N GLY A 31 -18.18 -35.05 23.43
CA GLY A 31 -17.16 -34.96 22.37
C GLY A 31 -16.92 -33.56 21.79
N HIS A 32 -17.62 -32.54 22.28
CA HIS A 32 -17.42 -31.15 21.83
C HIS A 32 -16.25 -30.49 22.57
N ASN A 33 -15.59 -29.56 21.88
CA ASN A 33 -14.32 -28.98 22.32
C ASN A 33 -14.45 -27.48 22.55
N TYR A 34 -13.91 -27.01 23.67
CA TYR A 34 -13.96 -25.59 24.06
C TYR A 34 -12.65 -25.16 24.71
N CYS A 35 -12.41 -23.86 24.80
CA CYS A 35 -11.38 -23.35 25.70
C CYS A 35 -11.81 -23.65 27.14
N MET A 36 -10.89 -24.12 28.00
CA MET A 36 -11.18 -24.44 29.40
C MET A 36 -11.92 -23.30 30.12
N ASN A 37 -11.43 -22.06 29.94
CA ASN A 37 -12.01 -20.90 30.59
C ASN A 37 -13.41 -20.53 30.05
N CYS A 38 -13.65 -20.76 28.74
CA CYS A 38 -14.93 -20.43 28.11
C CYS A 38 -16.05 -21.35 28.60
N ILE A 39 -15.82 -22.67 28.61
CA ILE A 39 -16.84 -23.62 29.10
C ILE A 39 -16.98 -23.57 30.63
N GLY A 40 -15.89 -23.29 31.36
CA GLY A 40 -15.93 -23.02 32.80
C GLY A 40 -16.86 -21.86 33.12
N SER A 41 -16.61 -20.70 32.52
CA SER A 41 -17.41 -19.49 32.72
C SER A 41 -18.88 -19.68 32.31
N PHE A 42 -19.13 -20.42 31.22
CA PHE A 42 -20.48 -20.74 30.77
C PHE A 42 -21.29 -21.56 31.79
N TRP A 43 -20.63 -22.48 32.51
CA TRP A 43 -21.27 -23.26 33.57
C TRP A 43 -21.35 -22.55 34.91
N ASP A 44 -20.50 -21.55 35.15
CA ASP A 44 -20.44 -20.76 36.39
C ASP A 44 -21.40 -19.55 36.38
N ASP A 45 -22.08 -19.30 35.26
CA ASP A 45 -23.07 -18.24 35.13
C ASP A 45 -24.30 -18.49 36.03
N LYS A 46 -24.52 -17.55 36.96
CA LYS A 46 -25.46 -17.67 38.10
C LYS A 46 -26.94 -17.67 37.69
N ASP A 47 -27.25 -17.31 36.44
CA ASP A 47 -28.62 -17.30 35.92
C ASP A 47 -29.05 -18.65 35.31
N ARG A 48 -28.13 -19.60 35.11
CA ARG A 48 -28.37 -20.92 34.47
C ARG A 48 -28.23 -22.10 35.43
N LYS A 49 -28.67 -21.90 36.67
CA LYS A 49 -28.33 -22.63 37.90
C LYS A 49 -28.57 -24.16 37.98
N LEU A 50 -29.04 -24.86 36.95
CA LEU A 50 -29.47 -26.26 37.13
C LEU A 50 -28.99 -27.26 36.06
N SER A 51 -28.30 -26.83 35.02
CA SER A 51 -27.84 -27.75 33.97
C SER A 51 -26.46 -27.38 33.44
N HIS A 52 -25.44 -28.19 33.74
CA HIS A 52 -24.16 -28.13 33.03
C HIS A 52 -24.37 -28.69 31.63
N SER A 53 -24.86 -27.86 30.71
CA SER A 53 -25.19 -28.27 29.36
C SER A 53 -24.09 -27.92 28.38
N CYS A 54 -23.99 -28.70 27.31
CA CYS A 54 -23.13 -28.41 26.17
C CYS A 54 -23.71 -27.23 25.36
N PRO A 55 -22.97 -26.16 25.10
CA PRO A 55 -23.41 -25.05 24.25
C PRO A 55 -23.86 -25.47 22.83
N GLN A 56 -23.24 -26.50 22.26
CA GLN A 56 -23.51 -26.94 20.89
C GLN A 56 -24.68 -27.93 20.77
N CYS A 57 -24.66 -29.02 21.53
CA CYS A 57 -25.69 -30.07 21.42
C CYS A 57 -26.74 -30.06 22.53
N ARG A 58 -26.62 -29.16 23.51
CA ARG A 58 -27.52 -29.00 24.65
C ARG A 58 -27.64 -30.23 25.58
N GLN A 59 -26.81 -31.25 25.39
CA GLN A 59 -26.73 -32.38 26.31
C GLN A 59 -26.36 -31.88 27.71
N THR A 60 -27.11 -32.33 28.72
CA THR A 60 -26.94 -31.92 30.12
C THR A 60 -26.13 -32.96 30.89
N PHE A 61 -25.28 -32.50 31.81
CA PHE A 61 -24.46 -33.33 32.66
C PHE A 61 -24.74 -33.03 34.14
N THR A 62 -25.01 -34.09 34.91
CA THR A 62 -25.18 -34.03 36.37
C THR A 62 -24.52 -35.28 36.96
N PRO A 63 -23.44 -35.18 37.76
CA PRO A 63 -22.80 -33.96 38.28
C PRO A 63 -21.99 -33.16 37.24
N ARG A 64 -21.46 -31.99 37.61
CA ARG A 64 -20.59 -31.15 36.75
C ARG A 64 -19.40 -31.97 36.24
N PRO A 65 -19.15 -32.01 34.93
CA PRO A 65 -17.95 -32.64 34.39
C PRO A 65 -16.69 -31.94 34.89
N VAL A 66 -15.68 -32.73 35.26
CA VAL A 66 -14.34 -32.21 35.56
C VAL A 66 -13.66 -31.82 34.25
N LEU A 67 -13.16 -30.60 34.16
CA LEU A 67 -12.48 -30.09 32.98
C LEU A 67 -11.00 -30.43 33.05
N MET A 68 -10.51 -31.20 32.08
CA MET A 68 -9.10 -31.55 31.93
C MET A 68 -8.61 -31.10 30.56
N LYS A 69 -7.39 -30.57 30.49
CA LYS A 69 -6.75 -30.20 29.22
C LYS A 69 -6.67 -31.44 28.32
N ASN A 70 -7.19 -31.34 27.11
CA ASN A 70 -6.95 -32.33 26.07
C ASN A 70 -5.57 -32.06 25.47
N THR A 71 -4.58 -32.88 25.85
CA THR A 71 -3.19 -32.72 25.40
C THR A 71 -3.04 -32.94 23.91
N MET A 72 -3.74 -33.91 23.32
CA MET A 72 -3.68 -34.16 21.88
C MET A 72 -4.24 -32.98 21.07
N LEU A 73 -5.38 -32.41 21.48
CA LEU A 73 -5.90 -31.22 20.80
C LEU A 73 -5.00 -30.01 21.00
N ALA A 74 -4.36 -29.88 22.17
CA ALA A 74 -3.41 -28.80 22.40
C ALA A 74 -2.18 -28.95 21.49
N GLU A 75 -1.62 -30.15 21.36
CA GLU A 75 -0.51 -30.45 20.46
C GLU A 75 -0.89 -30.17 19.00
N LEU A 76 -2.08 -30.60 18.56
CA LEU A 76 -2.55 -30.32 17.19
C LEU A 76 -2.77 -28.83 16.91
N VAL A 77 -3.27 -28.08 17.90
CA VAL A 77 -3.40 -26.61 17.82
C VAL A 77 -2.04 -25.95 17.76
N GLU A 78 -1.10 -26.38 18.60
CA GLU A 78 0.29 -25.89 18.60
C GLU A 78 1.01 -26.25 17.30
N ASP A 79 0.77 -27.42 16.74
CA ASP A 79 1.35 -27.85 15.46
C ASP A 79 0.71 -27.11 14.29
N LEU A 80 -0.57 -26.76 14.35
CA LEU A 80 -1.20 -25.87 13.37
C LEU A 80 -0.59 -24.46 13.44
N GLU A 81 -0.35 -23.95 14.64
CA GLU A 81 0.36 -22.67 14.86
C GLU A 81 1.80 -22.75 14.33
N LYS A 82 2.53 -23.84 14.62
CA LYS A 82 3.92 -24.05 14.16
C LYS A 82 4.02 -24.30 12.66
N THR A 83 3.11 -25.06 12.07
CA THR A 83 3.08 -25.35 10.62
C THR A 83 2.67 -24.10 9.84
N GLY A 84 1.81 -23.25 10.41
CA GLY A 84 1.57 -21.89 9.94
C GLY A 84 2.79 -20.95 10.07
N LEU A 85 3.78 -21.29 10.89
CA LEU A 85 5.02 -20.54 11.12
C LEU A 85 6.27 -21.12 10.41
N GLN A 86 6.23 -22.37 9.91
CA GLN A 86 7.39 -23.12 9.39
C GLN A 86 7.34 -23.44 7.88
N ALA A 87 6.49 -22.76 7.10
CA ALA A 87 6.65 -22.69 5.65
C ALA A 87 7.46 -21.42 5.28
N ALA A 88 8.73 -21.58 4.92
CA ALA A 88 9.55 -20.49 4.38
C ALA A 88 9.21 -20.23 2.88
N PRO A 89 9.40 -18.99 2.35
CA PRO A 89 9.87 -17.79 3.02
C PRO A 89 8.69 -16.93 3.51
N ALA A 90 8.67 -16.68 4.82
CA ALA A 90 7.73 -15.79 5.51
C ALA A 90 8.06 -14.31 5.28
N ASP A 91 8.28 -13.90 4.03
CA ASP A 91 8.81 -12.58 3.66
C ASP A 91 7.92 -11.79 2.69
N LEU A 92 6.64 -12.16 2.50
CA LEU A 92 5.75 -11.41 1.59
C LEU A 92 4.35 -11.08 2.14
N CYS A 93 3.98 -11.55 3.32
CA CYS A 93 2.60 -11.38 3.82
C CYS A 93 2.47 -10.42 5.01
N TYR A 94 3.57 -10.09 5.70
CA TYR A 94 3.58 -9.09 6.75
C TYR A 94 3.81 -7.70 6.16
N ALA A 95 3.23 -6.68 6.78
CA ALA A 95 3.48 -5.31 6.35
C ALA A 95 4.89 -4.88 6.78
N GLU A 96 5.74 -4.54 5.82
CA GLU A 96 6.98 -3.80 6.04
C GLU A 96 6.70 -2.30 6.27
N PRO A 97 7.66 -1.48 6.74
CA PRO A 97 7.45 -0.05 7.00
C PRO A 97 6.90 0.74 5.79
N GLU A 98 7.27 0.32 4.59
CA GLU A 98 6.87 0.91 3.31
C GLU A 98 5.47 0.47 2.87
N ASP A 99 4.98 -0.66 3.38
CA ASP A 99 3.69 -1.23 3.00
C ASP A 99 2.52 -0.57 3.74
N VAL A 100 1.32 -0.77 3.17
CA VAL A 100 0.06 -0.46 3.86
C VAL A 100 -0.32 -1.66 4.69
N ALA A 101 -0.44 -1.48 5.99
CA ALA A 101 -0.84 -2.53 6.92
C ALA A 101 -2.36 -2.76 6.88
N CYS A 102 -2.78 -3.99 7.18
CA CYS A 102 -4.18 -4.29 7.42
C CYS A 102 -4.62 -3.71 8.76
N ASP A 103 -5.69 -2.91 8.76
CA ASP A 103 -6.17 -2.24 9.96
C ASP A 103 -6.86 -3.21 10.93
N VAL A 104 -7.43 -4.31 10.41
CA VAL A 104 -8.24 -5.27 11.18
C VAL A 104 -7.39 -6.29 11.95
N CYS A 105 -6.19 -6.63 11.47
CA CYS A 105 -5.32 -7.60 12.14
C CYS A 105 -5.07 -7.24 13.61
N LYS A 106 -5.27 -8.20 14.51
CA LYS A 106 -4.84 -8.09 15.91
C LYS A 106 -3.37 -8.51 16.01
N GLY A 107 -2.54 -7.72 16.69
CA GLY A 107 -1.11 -8.00 16.83
C GLY A 107 -0.28 -7.63 15.59
N ARG A 108 0.61 -8.53 15.13
CA ARG A 108 1.48 -8.29 13.97
C ARG A 108 0.60 -8.10 12.72
N LYS A 109 0.79 -6.96 12.05
CA LYS A 109 -0.08 -6.56 10.94
C LYS A 109 0.36 -7.23 9.63
N MET A 110 -0.62 -7.77 8.91
CA MET A 110 -0.42 -8.30 7.56
C MET A 110 -0.41 -7.16 6.55
N LYS A 111 0.25 -7.36 5.41
CA LYS A 111 0.19 -6.45 4.26
C LYS A 111 -1.24 -6.38 3.74
N ALA A 112 -1.76 -5.18 3.55
CA ALA A 112 -3.04 -4.97 2.91
C ALA A 112 -2.94 -5.28 1.42
N VAL A 113 -3.98 -5.91 0.87
CA VAL A 113 -4.13 -6.23 -0.55
C VAL A 113 -5.14 -5.30 -1.24
N LYS A 114 -6.13 -4.81 -0.49
CA LYS A 114 -7.11 -3.80 -0.95
C LYS A 114 -7.51 -2.88 0.19
N SER A 115 -7.91 -1.67 -0.17
CA SER A 115 -8.62 -0.74 0.72
C SER A 115 -10.04 -0.53 0.23
N CYS A 116 -10.97 -0.38 1.17
CA CYS A 116 -12.36 -0.10 0.88
C CYS A 116 -12.66 1.39 1.04
N LEU A 117 -13.17 2.04 -0.01
CA LEU A 117 -13.52 3.46 0.02
C LEU A 117 -14.80 3.76 0.82
N PHE A 118 -15.58 2.74 1.18
CA PHE A 118 -16.76 2.91 2.03
C PHE A 118 -16.42 2.70 3.50
N CYS A 119 -15.62 1.69 3.84
CA CYS A 119 -15.21 1.43 5.22
C CYS A 119 -14.07 2.35 5.68
N LEU A 120 -13.31 2.91 4.74
CA LEU A 120 -12.05 3.63 5.00
C LEU A 120 -11.01 2.76 5.73
N VAL A 121 -10.97 1.48 5.35
CA VAL A 121 -10.18 0.44 5.99
C VAL A 121 -9.40 -0.33 4.93
N SER A 122 -8.17 -0.68 5.25
CA SER A 122 -7.26 -1.52 4.47
C SER A 122 -7.25 -2.95 5.01
N TYR A 123 -7.41 -3.90 4.10
CA TYR A 123 -7.62 -5.32 4.41
C TYR A 123 -6.50 -6.16 3.82
N CYS A 124 -5.96 -7.10 4.59
CA CYS A 124 -5.27 -8.27 4.06
C CYS A 124 -6.29 -9.27 3.49
N GLU A 125 -5.82 -10.27 2.75
CA GLU A 125 -6.70 -11.22 2.04
C GLU A 125 -7.80 -11.83 2.92
N SER A 126 -7.43 -12.31 4.11
CA SER A 126 -8.38 -12.93 5.05
C SER A 126 -9.46 -11.96 5.54
N HIS A 127 -9.10 -10.71 5.83
CA HIS A 127 -10.06 -9.70 6.29
C HIS A 127 -10.82 -9.04 5.14
N LEU A 128 -10.38 -9.23 3.90
CA LEU A 128 -11.07 -8.76 2.71
C LEU A 128 -12.22 -9.70 2.33
N GLN A 129 -12.09 -11.00 2.61
CA GLN A 129 -13.05 -12.04 2.23
C GLN A 129 -14.54 -11.68 2.47
N PRO A 130 -14.94 -11.05 3.59
CA PRO A 130 -16.34 -10.64 3.80
C PRO A 130 -16.87 -9.67 2.72
N HIS A 131 -16.02 -8.86 2.09
CA HIS A 131 -16.41 -7.98 0.98
C HIS A 131 -16.78 -8.76 -0.29
N HIS A 132 -16.35 -10.01 -0.42
CA HIS A 132 -16.72 -10.89 -1.51
C HIS A 132 -17.91 -11.79 -1.15
N ASP A 133 -18.01 -12.24 0.11
CA ASP A 133 -18.99 -13.25 0.50
C ASP A 133 -20.31 -12.66 1.00
N VAL A 134 -20.28 -11.46 1.60
CA VAL A 134 -21.48 -10.83 2.17
C VAL A 134 -22.11 -9.92 1.11
N PRO A 135 -23.36 -10.20 0.65
CA PRO A 135 -24.01 -9.40 -0.40
C PRO A 135 -24.07 -7.90 -0.09
N GLY A 136 -24.23 -7.54 1.19
CA GLY A 136 -24.24 -6.14 1.65
C GLY A 136 -22.92 -5.41 1.47
N LEU A 137 -21.78 -6.13 1.43
CA LEU A 137 -20.44 -5.56 1.31
C LEU A 137 -19.89 -5.64 -0.12
N GLN A 138 -20.44 -6.49 -0.99
CA GLN A 138 -20.02 -6.59 -2.40
C GLN A 138 -20.15 -5.30 -3.20
N LYS A 139 -21.07 -4.41 -2.78
CA LYS A 139 -21.24 -3.07 -3.38
C LYS A 139 -20.14 -2.08 -3.00
N HIS A 140 -19.31 -2.41 -2.00
CA HIS A 140 -18.22 -1.54 -1.59
C HIS A 140 -17.13 -1.49 -2.64
N LYS A 141 -16.69 -0.29 -2.99
CA LYS A 141 -15.61 -0.10 -3.95
C LYS A 141 -14.25 -0.38 -3.31
N LEU A 142 -13.59 -1.43 -3.79
CA LEU A 142 -12.23 -1.82 -3.41
C LEU A 142 -11.21 -1.19 -4.38
N VAL A 143 -10.13 -0.65 -3.82
CA VAL A 143 -9.02 -0.03 -4.56
C VAL A 143 -7.68 -0.58 -4.06
N ASN A 144 -6.60 -0.29 -4.77
CA ASN A 144 -5.27 -0.64 -4.28
C ASN A 144 -4.99 0.07 -2.94
N PRO A 145 -4.29 -0.60 -2.02
CA PRO A 145 -3.96 0.00 -0.73
C PRO A 145 -3.18 1.30 -0.90
N SER A 146 -3.54 2.28 -0.08
CA SER A 146 -2.82 3.54 0.01
C SER A 146 -2.68 3.94 1.47
N LYS A 147 -1.49 4.42 1.85
CA LYS A 147 -1.26 5.03 3.17
C LYS A 147 -2.17 6.24 3.39
N ASN A 148 -2.60 6.84 2.29
CA ASN A 148 -3.36 8.08 2.25
C ASN A 148 -4.82 7.84 1.83
N LEU A 149 -5.41 6.73 2.28
CA LEU A 149 -6.81 6.41 1.95
C LEU A 149 -7.76 7.57 2.34
N HIS A 150 -7.50 8.17 3.50
CA HIS A 150 -8.26 9.28 4.07
C HIS A 150 -8.10 10.61 3.29
N GLU A 151 -7.00 10.80 2.55
CA GLU A 151 -6.80 12.02 1.74
C GLU A 151 -7.81 12.13 0.57
N ASN A 152 -8.54 11.06 0.27
CA ASN A 152 -9.59 11.07 -0.76
C ASN A 152 -10.99 11.33 -0.17
N ILE A 153 -11.09 11.58 1.13
CA ILE A 153 -12.35 11.80 1.85
C ILE A 153 -12.42 13.24 2.33
N CYS A 154 -13.54 13.90 2.05
CA CYS A 154 -13.76 15.27 2.49
C CYS A 154 -13.83 15.32 4.02
N SER A 155 -12.95 16.08 4.65
CA SER A 155 -12.87 16.23 6.11
C SER A 155 -14.11 16.86 6.74
N HIS A 156 -14.91 17.59 5.96
CA HIS A 156 -16.11 18.27 6.46
C HIS A 156 -17.37 17.39 6.35
N HIS A 157 -17.38 16.44 5.43
CA HIS A 157 -18.59 15.73 5.02
C HIS A 157 -18.47 14.21 5.09
N ASP A 158 -17.28 13.68 5.36
CA ASP A 158 -16.96 12.24 5.35
C ASP A 158 -17.33 11.53 4.04
N GLU A 159 -17.37 12.29 2.94
CA GLU A 159 -17.75 11.83 1.61
C GLU A 159 -16.55 11.77 0.68
N VAL A 160 -16.53 10.78 -0.22
CA VAL A 160 -15.46 10.61 -1.19
C VAL A 160 -15.38 11.82 -2.12
N MET A 161 -14.20 12.41 -2.23
CA MET A 161 -13.93 13.53 -3.11
C MET A 161 -13.84 13.06 -4.57
N LYS A 162 -14.89 13.32 -5.34
CA LYS A 162 -15.04 12.89 -6.75
C LYS A 162 -15.06 14.04 -7.73
N ILE A 163 -15.02 15.27 -7.23
CA ILE A 163 -15.13 16.50 -8.01
C ILE A 163 -13.84 17.28 -7.81
N PHE A 164 -13.36 17.93 -8.87
CA PHE A 164 -12.24 18.86 -8.80
C PHE A 164 -12.78 20.28 -9.02
N CYS A 165 -12.48 21.17 -8.08
CA CYS A 165 -12.75 22.59 -8.21
C CYS A 165 -11.55 23.26 -8.89
N ARG A 166 -11.75 23.80 -10.09
CA ARG A 166 -10.70 24.53 -10.84
C ARG A 166 -10.41 25.90 -10.25
N THR A 167 -11.41 26.54 -9.66
CA THR A 167 -11.28 27.84 -9.00
C THR A 167 -10.29 27.76 -7.83
N ASP A 168 -10.41 26.73 -6.99
CA ASP A 168 -9.57 26.57 -5.78
C ASP A 168 -8.46 25.52 -5.95
N GLN A 169 -8.38 24.88 -7.12
CA GLN A 169 -7.39 23.85 -7.45
C GLN A 169 -7.34 22.67 -6.46
N GLN A 170 -8.51 22.19 -6.00
CA GLN A 170 -8.59 21.09 -5.04
C GLN A 170 -9.71 20.08 -5.36
N CYS A 171 -9.51 18.85 -4.90
CA CYS A 171 -10.56 17.82 -4.91
C CYS A 171 -11.56 18.07 -3.78
N ILE A 172 -12.86 17.93 -4.07
CA ILE A 172 -13.97 18.14 -3.13
C ILE A 172 -15.04 17.05 -3.29
N CYS A 173 -15.93 16.91 -2.30
CA CYS A 173 -17.11 16.04 -2.40
C CYS A 173 -18.30 16.79 -3.03
N TYR A 174 -19.41 16.08 -3.24
CA TYR A 174 -20.61 16.69 -3.85
C TYR A 174 -21.32 17.69 -2.92
N LEU A 175 -21.19 17.55 -1.60
CA LEU A 175 -21.82 18.48 -0.65
C LEU A 175 -21.10 19.84 -0.68
N CYS A 176 -19.77 19.83 -0.81
CA CYS A 176 -18.97 21.04 -0.97
C CYS A 176 -19.41 21.90 -2.16
N THR A 177 -19.89 21.32 -3.26
CA THR A 177 -20.34 22.11 -4.44
C THR A 177 -21.64 22.87 -4.18
N MET A 178 -22.40 22.47 -3.16
CA MET A 178 -23.66 23.12 -2.79
C MET A 178 -23.46 24.17 -1.67
N ASP A 179 -22.29 24.19 -1.03
CA ASP A 179 -21.97 25.06 0.11
C ASP A 179 -20.75 25.95 -0.18
N GLU A 180 -19.57 25.64 0.41
CA GLU A 180 -18.36 26.46 0.31
C GLU A 180 -17.88 26.74 -1.12
N HIS A 181 -18.09 25.79 -2.04
CA HIS A 181 -17.67 25.91 -3.45
C HIS A 181 -18.84 26.23 -4.40
N LYS A 182 -19.92 26.82 -3.87
CA LYS A 182 -21.09 27.16 -4.65
C LYS A 182 -20.77 28.22 -5.71
N GLY A 183 -20.99 27.87 -6.97
CA GLY A 183 -20.76 28.75 -8.11
C GLY A 183 -19.31 28.73 -8.64
N HIS A 184 -18.43 27.90 -8.06
CA HIS A 184 -17.09 27.69 -8.60
C HIS A 184 -17.11 26.80 -9.85
N GLU A 185 -16.07 26.91 -10.68
CA GLU A 185 -15.92 26.01 -11.82
C GLU A 185 -15.49 24.63 -11.32
N THR A 186 -16.38 23.65 -11.49
CA THR A 186 -16.15 22.28 -11.03
C THR A 186 -16.29 21.29 -12.17
N VAL A 187 -15.47 20.24 -12.12
CA VAL A 187 -15.47 19.14 -13.09
C VAL A 187 -15.30 17.80 -12.36
N PRO A 188 -15.66 16.65 -12.97
CA PRO A 188 -15.34 15.35 -12.40
C PRO A 188 -13.82 15.19 -12.22
N ALA A 189 -13.37 14.76 -11.04
CA ALA A 189 -11.94 14.62 -10.75
C ALA A 189 -11.22 13.62 -11.68
N ALA A 190 -11.96 12.63 -12.21
CA ALA A 190 -11.43 11.72 -13.22
C ALA A 190 -11.14 12.41 -14.57
N ALA A 191 -11.99 13.36 -14.98
CA ALA A 191 -11.82 14.10 -16.22
C ALA A 191 -10.64 15.06 -16.12
N GLU A 192 -10.55 15.83 -15.02
CA GLU A 192 -9.42 16.73 -14.77
C GLU A 192 -8.09 15.97 -14.73
N ARG A 193 -8.05 14.82 -14.05
CA ARG A 193 -6.85 13.97 -14.03
C ARG A 193 -6.43 13.53 -15.43
N ALA A 194 -7.38 13.14 -16.27
CA ALA A 194 -7.09 12.72 -17.65
C ALA A 194 -6.55 13.88 -18.49
N GLU A 195 -7.06 15.10 -18.32
CA GLU A 195 -6.57 16.30 -18.99
C GLU A 195 -5.15 16.65 -18.53
N LYS A 196 -4.92 16.73 -17.21
CA LYS A 196 -3.60 17.00 -16.62
C LYS A 196 -2.56 15.94 -17.01
N GLN A 197 -2.95 14.67 -17.10
CA GLN A 197 -2.06 13.61 -17.54
C GLN A 197 -1.60 13.79 -18.99
N LYS A 198 -2.50 14.24 -19.89
CA LYS A 198 -2.12 14.58 -21.27
C LYS A 198 -1.18 15.77 -21.32
N GLU A 199 -1.47 16.82 -20.55
CA GLU A 199 -0.60 18.00 -20.45
C GLU A 199 0.82 17.63 -20.00
N LEU A 200 0.92 16.80 -18.95
CA LEU A 200 2.20 16.30 -18.45
C LEU A 200 2.94 15.44 -19.49
N GLN A 201 2.22 14.62 -20.27
CA GLN A 201 2.84 13.82 -21.33
C GLN A 201 3.46 14.71 -22.42
N VAL A 202 2.76 15.76 -22.83
CA VAL A 202 3.29 16.74 -23.81
C VAL A 202 4.52 17.45 -23.25
N ARG A 203 4.44 17.96 -22.01
CA ARG A 203 5.58 18.62 -21.34
C ARG A 203 6.78 17.68 -21.24
N ARG A 204 6.56 16.40 -20.90
CA ARG A 204 7.61 15.39 -20.83
C ARG A 204 8.31 15.19 -22.17
N GLN A 205 7.55 15.10 -23.26
CA GLN A 205 8.10 14.98 -24.62
C GLN A 205 8.93 16.22 -24.99
N GLN A 206 8.44 17.41 -24.68
CA GLN A 206 9.18 18.66 -24.92
C GLN A 206 10.50 18.70 -24.15
N ILE A 207 10.50 18.29 -22.88
CA ILE A 207 11.74 18.22 -22.07
C ILE A 207 12.71 17.20 -22.68
N GLN A 208 12.23 16.02 -23.06
CA GLN A 208 13.06 14.99 -23.69
C GLN A 208 13.70 15.47 -25.00
N GLN A 209 12.92 16.16 -25.84
CA GLN A 209 13.44 16.74 -27.09
C GLN A 209 14.56 17.75 -26.81
N ARG A 210 14.33 18.65 -25.84
CA ARG A 210 15.32 19.65 -25.45
C ARG A 210 16.60 19.04 -24.90
N ILE A 211 16.50 17.94 -24.13
CA ILE A 211 17.67 17.20 -23.65
C ILE A 211 18.44 16.62 -24.84
N GLN A 212 17.76 15.97 -25.79
CA GLN A 212 18.41 15.40 -26.97
C GLN A 212 19.10 16.46 -27.84
N ASP A 213 18.48 17.64 -28.00
CA ASP A 213 19.07 18.73 -28.77
C ASP A 213 20.32 19.27 -28.06
N GLN A 214 20.28 19.44 -26.74
CA GLN A 214 21.45 19.81 -25.94
C GLN A 214 22.57 18.76 -26.00
N GLU A 215 22.24 17.47 -26.00
CA GLU A 215 23.23 16.39 -26.16
C GLU A 215 23.91 16.43 -27.53
N LYS A 216 23.18 16.78 -28.59
CA LYS A 216 23.76 16.98 -29.93
C LYS A 216 24.69 18.19 -29.96
N ASP A 217 24.26 19.31 -29.38
CA ASP A 217 25.08 20.52 -29.29
C ASP A 217 26.40 20.27 -28.55
N VAL A 218 26.35 19.52 -27.45
CA VAL A 218 27.56 19.12 -26.69
C VAL A 218 28.50 18.26 -27.55
N LYS A 219 27.97 17.30 -28.32
CA LYS A 219 28.78 16.46 -29.23
C LYS A 219 29.44 17.28 -30.34
N LEU A 220 28.71 18.25 -30.92
CA LEU A 220 29.26 19.14 -31.94
C LEU A 220 30.40 19.99 -31.36
N LEU A 221 30.21 20.57 -30.18
CA LEU A 221 31.25 21.33 -29.49
C LEU A 221 32.49 20.48 -29.17
N GLN A 222 32.32 19.21 -28.80
CA GLN A 222 33.44 18.28 -28.60
C GLN A 222 34.23 18.07 -29.89
N GLN A 223 33.56 17.84 -31.02
CA GLN A 223 34.21 17.69 -32.32
C GLN A 223 34.95 18.97 -32.75
N GLU A 224 34.36 20.15 -32.53
CA GLU A 224 35.03 21.43 -32.82
C GLU A 224 36.31 21.60 -31.99
N VAL A 225 36.26 21.27 -30.69
CA VAL A 225 37.44 21.32 -29.82
C VAL A 225 38.53 20.35 -30.28
N GLU A 226 38.17 19.13 -30.69
CA GLU A 226 39.11 18.15 -31.24
C GLU A 226 39.75 18.61 -32.56
N ALA A 227 38.95 19.20 -33.46
CA ALA A 227 39.42 19.76 -34.73
C ALA A 227 40.39 20.93 -34.51
N ILE A 228 40.08 21.81 -33.55
CA ILE A 228 40.96 22.91 -33.15
C ILE A 228 42.28 22.33 -32.61
N ASN A 229 42.24 21.36 -31.69
CA ASN A 229 43.44 20.74 -31.14
C ASN A 229 44.31 20.05 -32.19
N THR A 230 43.71 19.38 -33.17
CA THR A 230 44.46 18.75 -34.28
C THR A 230 45.06 19.78 -35.23
N SER A 231 44.38 20.89 -35.53
CA SER A 231 44.95 21.99 -36.33
C SER A 231 46.21 22.62 -35.72
N PHE A 232 46.34 22.58 -34.38
CA PHE A 232 47.56 23.03 -33.67
C PHE A 232 48.75 22.07 -33.75
N THR A 233 48.57 20.85 -34.29
CA THR A 233 49.65 19.87 -34.48
C THR A 233 50.35 19.97 -35.84
N GLN A 234 49.87 20.82 -36.76
CA GLN A 234 50.65 21.20 -37.94
C GLN A 234 51.76 22.20 -37.55
N PRO A 235 52.96 22.11 -38.16
CA PRO A 235 54.12 22.90 -37.75
C PRO A 235 53.87 24.41 -37.97
N PRO A 236 54.12 25.28 -36.99
CA PRO A 236 53.84 26.71 -37.11
C PRO A 236 54.88 27.48 -37.93
N HIS A 237 54.43 28.48 -38.70
CA HIS A 237 55.24 29.69 -38.89
C HIS A 237 55.37 30.38 -37.52
N ALA A 238 56.61 30.58 -37.08
CA ALA A 238 56.96 31.07 -35.75
C ALA A 238 56.44 32.50 -35.51
N GLY A 239 55.64 32.70 -34.45
CA GLY A 239 55.35 34.04 -33.92
C GLY A 239 54.00 34.24 -33.23
N VAL A 240 52.95 33.47 -33.55
CA VAL A 240 51.57 33.84 -33.15
C VAL A 240 50.99 32.98 -32.00
N LYS A 241 51.74 31.99 -31.52
CA LYS A 241 51.24 30.91 -30.62
C LYS A 241 50.71 31.33 -29.24
N PRO A 242 51.28 32.29 -28.47
CA PRO A 242 50.86 32.49 -27.08
C PRO A 242 49.58 33.33 -26.93
N PHE A 243 49.24 34.15 -27.93
CA PHE A 243 48.15 35.12 -27.82
C PHE A 243 46.78 34.49 -28.15
N PHE A 244 46.76 33.55 -29.11
CA PHE A 244 45.52 32.92 -29.56
C PHE A 244 45.02 31.80 -28.64
N SER A 245 45.89 31.10 -27.90
CA SER A 245 45.47 30.03 -26.99
C SER A 245 44.72 30.54 -25.75
N LYS A 246 45.01 31.79 -25.34
CA LYS A 246 44.35 32.42 -24.20
C LYS A 246 42.96 32.94 -24.59
N ALA A 247 42.85 33.57 -25.76
CA ALA A 247 41.58 34.06 -26.28
C ALA A 247 40.57 32.91 -26.54
N SER A 248 41.03 31.75 -27.02
CA SER A 248 40.16 30.58 -27.23
C SER A 248 39.71 29.93 -25.93
N ALA A 249 40.59 29.79 -24.93
CA ALA A 249 40.23 29.30 -23.60
C ALA A 249 39.21 30.21 -22.89
N ASP A 250 39.36 31.52 -23.04
CA ASP A 250 38.43 32.50 -22.47
C ASP A 250 37.07 32.51 -23.20
N LEU A 251 37.05 32.28 -24.52
CA LEU A 251 35.82 32.11 -25.31
C LEU A 251 35.04 30.85 -24.93
N VAL A 252 35.74 29.74 -24.70
CA VAL A 252 35.14 28.47 -24.24
C VAL A 252 34.56 28.65 -22.83
N LYS A 253 35.28 29.32 -21.92
CA LYS A 253 34.78 29.66 -20.57
C LYS A 253 33.57 30.60 -20.60
N LEU A 254 33.58 31.63 -21.46
CA LEU A 254 32.45 32.55 -21.66
C LEU A 254 31.21 31.83 -22.18
N LYS A 255 31.36 30.90 -23.14
CA LYS A 255 30.25 30.09 -23.66
C LYS A 255 29.71 29.12 -22.61
N LEU A 256 30.58 28.43 -21.86
CA LEU A 256 30.17 27.54 -20.75
C LEU A 256 29.43 28.29 -19.64
N ASN A 257 29.93 29.46 -19.24
CA ASN A 257 29.25 30.30 -18.23
C ASN A 257 27.91 30.82 -18.74
N ARG A 258 27.79 31.18 -20.03
CA ARG A 258 26.51 31.60 -20.62
C ARG A 258 25.50 30.45 -20.60
N SER A 259 25.94 29.21 -20.90
CA SER A 259 25.10 28.01 -20.79
C SER A 259 24.67 27.72 -19.35
N GLN A 260 25.57 27.86 -18.37
CA GLN A 260 25.22 27.66 -16.96
C GLN A 260 24.25 28.73 -16.42
N VAL A 261 24.44 30.01 -16.78
CA VAL A 261 23.50 31.09 -16.41
C VAL A 261 22.12 30.87 -17.02
N GLN A 262 22.05 30.31 -18.23
CA GLN A 262 20.79 29.99 -18.91
C GLN A 262 20.09 28.79 -18.25
N VAL A 263 20.84 27.77 -17.79
CA VAL A 263 20.32 26.65 -17.00
C VAL A 263 19.80 27.10 -15.63
N VAL A 264 20.52 27.98 -14.92
CA VAL A 264 20.08 28.51 -13.62
C VAL A 264 18.83 29.40 -13.73
N LYS A 265 18.72 30.23 -14.78
CA LYS A 265 17.49 31.01 -15.07
C LYS A 265 16.29 30.13 -15.42
N MET A 266 16.53 28.96 -16.02
CA MET A 266 15.48 28.01 -16.34
C MET A 266 14.99 27.20 -15.13
N CYS A 267 15.86 26.91 -14.16
CA CYS A 267 15.44 26.27 -12.91
C CYS A 267 14.65 27.21 -11.99
N SER A 268 14.95 28.52 -12.02
CA SER A 268 14.30 29.54 -11.18
C SER A 268 12.95 30.04 -11.70
N SER A 269 12.52 29.64 -12.90
CA SER A 269 11.21 29.96 -13.49
C SER A 269 10.20 28.80 -13.41
N VAL A 270 10.58 27.71 -12.73
CA VAL A 270 9.76 26.50 -12.50
C VAL A 270 9.49 26.29 -10.98
N SER A 271 9.82 27.27 -10.14
CA SER A 271 9.48 27.30 -8.71
C SER A 271 8.37 28.30 -8.42
#